data_AF-A0A420XIH7-F1
#
_entry.id   AF-A0A420XIH7-F1
#
_cell.length_a   1.000
_cell.length_b   1.000
_cell.length_c   1.000
_cell.angle_alpha   90.00
_cell.angle_beta   90.00
_cell.angle_gamma   90.00
#
_symmetry.space_group_name_H-M   'P 1'
#
loop_
_entity.id
_entity.type
_entity.pdbx_description
1 polymer ?
#
loop_
_entity_poly.entity_id
_entity_poly.type
_entity_poly.pdbx_seq_one_letter_code
_entity_poly.pdbx_strand_id
1 'polypeptide(L)' 'MAKKNPENKEGNDVIEPVAFDITLKAIHPQSSYGRCGYRFFKDEPVRIESNNLTPEQIRVLVSDLYLDVVPVTE' A
#
# COMPACT_ATOMS: atom_id res chain seq x y z
N MET A 1 -39.32 13.33 21.88
CA MET A 1 -37.90 13.66 22.12
C MET A 1 -37.08 12.41 21.79
N ALA A 2 -36.49 12.35 20.60
CA ALA A 2 -35.64 11.24 20.18
C ALA A 2 -34.17 11.70 20.17
N LYS A 3 -33.32 10.86 20.75
CA LYS A 3 -31.90 11.06 21.01
C LYS A 3 -31.09 11.14 19.71
N LYS A 4 -30.10 12.03 19.63
CA LYS A 4 -28.84 11.72 18.94
C LYS A 4 -27.69 12.55 19.53
N ASN A 5 -26.78 11.85 20.17
CA ASN A 5 -25.37 12.22 20.36
C ASN A 5 -24.61 10.89 20.09
N PRO A 6 -23.29 10.88 19.77
CA PRO A 6 -22.37 12.01 19.88
C PRO A 6 -21.25 12.05 18.79
N GLU A 7 -20.41 13.08 18.88
CA GLU A 7 -19.01 13.22 18.41
C GLU A 7 -18.66 13.04 16.92
N ASN A 8 -18.35 14.16 16.25
CA ASN A 8 -17.28 14.18 15.25
C ASN A 8 -16.33 15.32 15.65
N LYS A 9 -15.39 15.01 16.55
CA LYS A 9 -14.28 15.88 16.90
C LYS A 9 -13.17 15.73 15.86
N GLU A 10 -12.75 16.88 15.33
CA GLU A 10 -11.36 17.26 15.01
C GLU A 10 -10.57 16.40 14.01
N GLY A 11 -10.45 16.93 12.79
CA GLY A 11 -9.18 17.17 12.10
C GLY A 11 -8.14 16.06 12.12
N ASN A 12 -8.25 15.15 11.15
CA ASN A 12 -7.12 14.41 10.65
C ASN A 12 -7.30 14.37 9.13
N ASP A 13 -6.68 15.30 8.42
CA ASP A 13 -6.53 15.20 6.96
C ASP A 13 -5.61 13.99 6.72
N VAL A 14 -6.21 12.79 6.76
CA VAL A 14 -5.53 11.55 6.44
C VAL A 14 -5.27 11.61 4.95
N ILE A 15 -4.05 11.98 4.58
CA ILE A 15 -3.61 11.92 3.18
C ILE A 15 -3.55 10.43 2.81
N GLU A 16 -4.61 9.96 2.15
CA GLU A 16 -4.67 8.60 1.63
C GLU A 16 -3.76 8.48 0.40
N PRO A 17 -2.94 7.43 0.29
CA PRO A 17 -2.12 7.22 -0.90
C PRO A 17 -3.01 7.01 -2.13
N VAL A 18 -2.73 7.73 -3.21
CA VAL A 18 -3.37 7.49 -4.52
C VAL A 18 -2.85 6.21 -5.16
N ALA A 19 -1.62 5.79 -4.83
CA ALA A 19 -1.02 4.55 -5.29
C ALA A 19 0.20 4.15 -4.45
N PHE A 20 0.81 3.02 -4.82
CA PHE A 20 2.03 2.49 -4.23
C PHE A 20 3.07 2.18 -5.32
N ASP A 21 4.29 2.64 -5.11
CA ASP A 21 5.46 2.19 -5.88
C ASP A 21 6.12 1.05 -5.11
N ILE A 22 6.25 -0.11 -5.75
CA ILE A 22 6.75 -1.31 -5.10
C ILE A 22 7.94 -1.89 -5.85
N THR A 23 9.07 -2.04 -5.16
CA THR A 23 10.31 -2.59 -5.72
C THR A 23 10.73 -3.86 -4.97
N LEU A 24 11.30 -4.83 -5.68
CA LEU A 24 11.88 -6.02 -5.06
C LEU A 24 13.22 -5.67 -4.41
N LYS A 25 13.35 -5.90 -3.10
CA LYS A 25 14.58 -5.68 -2.35
C LYS A 25 15.70 -6.59 -2.83
N ALA A 26 16.94 -6.08 -2.77
CA ALA A 26 18.15 -6.79 -3.20
C ALA A 26 18.37 -8.13 -2.46
N ILE A 27 17.87 -8.24 -1.22
CA ILE A 27 17.98 -9.45 -0.37
C ILE A 27 17.25 -10.67 -0.93
N HIS A 28 16.28 -10.46 -1.85
CA HIS A 28 15.59 -11.58 -2.48
C HIS A 28 16.54 -12.30 -3.46
N PRO A 29 16.64 -13.64 -3.42
CA PRO A 29 17.63 -14.37 -4.22
C PRO A 29 17.35 -14.33 -5.72
N GLN A 30 16.09 -14.17 -6.13
CA GLN A 30 15.68 -14.13 -7.53
C GLN A 30 15.58 -12.70 -8.06
N SER A 31 15.67 -12.54 -9.38
CA SER A 31 15.47 -11.26 -10.08
C SER A 31 14.01 -10.78 -10.09
N SER A 32 13.06 -11.68 -9.83
CA SER A 32 11.64 -11.35 -9.72
C SER A 32 10.97 -12.08 -8.57
N TYR A 33 9.87 -11.51 -8.07
CA TYR A 33 9.07 -12.06 -6.98
C TYR A 33 7.59 -11.78 -7.22
N GLY A 34 6.73 -12.77 -7.01
CA GLY A 34 5.29 -12.67 -7.23
C GLY A 34 4.52 -12.54 -5.91
N ARG A 35 3.67 -11.52 -5.80
CA ARG A 35 2.81 -11.31 -4.61
C ARG A 35 1.52 -10.58 -4.99
N CYS A 36 0.40 -10.98 -4.37
CA CYS A 36 -0.91 -10.34 -4.58
C CYS A 36 -1.36 -10.22 -6.06
N GLY A 37 -0.87 -11.11 -6.95
CA GLY A 37 -1.18 -11.07 -8.39
C GLY A 37 -0.23 -10.20 -9.23
N TYR A 38 0.72 -9.52 -8.60
CA TYR A 38 1.72 -8.68 -9.25
C TYR A 38 3.10 -9.36 -9.25
N ARG A 39 3.98 -8.89 -10.13
CA ARG A 39 5.37 -9.33 -10.22
C ARG A 39 6.30 -8.13 -10.09
N PHE A 40 7.21 -8.20 -9.14
CA PHE A 40 8.15 -7.12 -8.80
C PHE A 40 9.56 -7.48 -9.24
N PHE A 41 10.35 -6.46 -9.59
CA PHE A 41 11.73 -6.55 -10.05
C PHE A 41 12.63 -5.64 -9.21
N LYS A 42 13.95 -5.87 -9.28
CA LYS A 42 14.93 -5.10 -8.50
C LYS A 42 15.23 -3.73 -9.11
N ASP A 43 15.09 -3.63 -10.42
CA ASP A 43 15.58 -2.49 -11.19
C ASP A 43 14.50 -1.41 -11.41
N GLU A 44 13.22 -1.81 -11.40
CA GLU A 44 12.10 -0.91 -11.68
C GLU A 44 10.96 -1.07 -10.66
N PRO A 45 10.41 0.05 -10.16
CA PRO A 45 9.24 0.01 -9.31
C PRO A 45 8.00 -0.34 -10.13
N VAL A 46 7.13 -1.16 -9.56
CA VAL A 46 5.81 -1.43 -10.09
C VAL A 46 4.83 -0.48 -9.41
N ARG A 47 4.25 0.43 -10.20
CA ARG A 47 3.17 1.33 -9.78
C ARG A 47 1.85 0.57 -9.70
N ILE A 48 1.19 0.63 -8.55
CA ILE A 48 -0.16 0.06 -8.36
C ILE A 48 -1.07 1.12 -7.75
N GLU A 49 -2.10 1.51 -8.49
CA GLU A 49 -3.16 2.41 -7.99
C GLU A 49 -3.82 1.84 -6.73
N SER A 50 -4.07 2.70 -5.74
CA SER A 50 -4.63 2.30 -4.45
C SER A 50 -5.98 1.58 -4.63
N ASN A 51 -6.79 2.03 -5.60
CA ASN A 51 -8.07 1.42 -5.96
C ASN A 51 -7.97 0.01 -6.56
N ASN A 52 -6.77 -0.42 -6.98
CA ASN A 52 -6.51 -1.77 -7.48
C ASN A 52 -6.07 -2.75 -6.38
N LEU A 53 -5.98 -2.29 -5.13
CA LEU A 53 -5.60 -3.10 -3.99
C LEU A 53 -6.71 -3.09 -2.94
N THR A 54 -6.99 -4.26 -2.36
CA THR A 54 -7.80 -4.30 -1.14
C THR A 54 -6.95 -3.88 0.07
N PRO A 55 -7.56 -3.43 1.18
CA PRO A 55 -6.83 -3.13 2.41
C PRO A 55 -5.97 -4.29 2.91
N GLU A 56 -6.42 -5.53 2.73
CA GLU A 56 -5.68 -6.75 3.09
C GLU A 56 -4.45 -6.93 2.20
N GLN A 57 -4.57 -6.68 0.89
CA GLN A 57 -3.43 -6.73 -0.02
C GLN A 57 -2.38 -5.66 0.34
N ILE A 58 -2.80 -4.44 0.66
CA ILE A 58 -1.89 -3.38 1.12
C ILE A 58 -1.12 -3.84 2.36
N ARG A 59 -1.83 -4.37 3.38
CA ARG A 59 -1.19 -4.88 4.61
C ARG A 59 -0.19 -6.00 4.32
N VAL A 60 -0.53 -6.92 3.42
CA VAL A 60 0.36 -8.03 3.02
C VAL A 60 1.61 -7.51 2.32
N LEU A 61 1.47 -6.56 1.38
CA LEU A 61 2.59 -5.99 0.64
C LEU A 61 3.52 -5.18 1.55
N VAL A 62 2.96 -4.33 2.43
CA VAL A 62 3.73 -3.51 3.38
C VAL A 62 4.47 -4.35 4.41
N SER A 63 3.90 -5.48 4.83
CA SER A 63 4.53 -6.40 5.79
C SER A 63 5.53 -7.37 5.14
N ASP A 64 5.67 -7.35 3.81
CA ASP A 64 6.53 -8.29 3.09
C ASP A 64 8.01 -7.89 3.23
N LEU A 65 8.83 -8.80 3.74
CA LEU A 65 10.25 -8.56 3.96
C LEU A 65 11.02 -8.31 2.66
N TYR A 66 10.52 -8.84 1.53
CA TYR A 66 11.17 -8.72 0.22
C TYR A 66 10.72 -7.52 -0.58
N LEU A 67 9.66 -6.82 -0.18
CA LEU A 67 9.14 -5.68 -0.92
C LEU A 67 9.51 -4.39 -0.22
N ASP A 68 9.93 -3.41 -1.00
CA ASP A 68 9.99 -2.01 -0.59
C ASP A 68 8.75 -1.32 -1.13
N VAL A 69 7.90 -0.82 -0.24
CA VAL A 69 6.59 -0.25 -0.59
C VAL A 69 6.59 1.22 -0.21
N VAL A 70 6.48 2.09 -1.21
CA VAL A 70 6.47 3.54 -1.04
C VAL A 70 5.08 4.06 -1.39
N PRO A 71 4.32 4.64 -0.43
CA PRO A 71 3.05 5.28 -0.73
C PRO A 71 3.29 6.56 -1.54
N VAL A 72 2.39 6.85 -2.48
CA VAL A 72 2.41 8.11 -3.23
C VAL A 72 1.12 8.87 -3.01
N THR A 73 1.29 10.15 -2.70
CA THR A 73 0.23 11.12 -2.34
C THR A 73 0.20 12.28 -3.34
N GLU A 74 -0.91 13.03 -3.37
CA GLU A 74 -1.06 14.25 -4.20
C GLU A 74 -0.79 15.55 -3.40
#